data_AF-A0A3D1E803-F1
#
_entry.id   AF-A0A3D1E803-F1
#
_cell.length_a   1.000
_cell.length_b   1.000
_cell.length_c   1.000
_cell.angle_alpha   90.00
_cell.angle_beta   90.00
_cell.angle_gamma   90.00
#
_symmetry.space_group_name_H-M   'P 1'
#
loop_
_entity.id
_entity.type
_entity.pdbx_description
1 polymer ?
#
loop_
_entity_poly.entity_id
_entity_poly.type
_entity_poly.pdbx_seq_one_letter_code
_entity_poly.pdbx_strand_id
1 'polypeptide(L)'
;MQQIRGVLLGMLAMVWATGMWAQDKEILFEVSLSKEKLGLNERLRVDFTMNRDGDHFEAPTFKGFKVLMGPSQSTSSSWINGVRSFSRTFSFIL
;
A
#
# COMPACT_ATOMS: atom_id res chain seq x y z
N MET A 1 -19.90 -18.85 46.73
CA MET A 1 -20.25 -18.69 45.30
C MET A 1 -19.78 -17.37 44.66
N GLN A 2 -19.42 -16.32 45.40
CA GLN A 2 -18.95 -15.03 44.81
C GLN A 2 -17.52 -15.08 44.25
N GLN A 3 -16.59 -15.80 44.89
CA GLN A 3 -15.19 -15.93 44.45
C GLN A 3 -15.07 -16.54 43.04
N ILE A 4 -15.85 -17.59 42.76
CA ILE A 4 -15.86 -18.29 41.46
C ILE A 4 -16.40 -17.38 40.34
N ARG A 5 -17.37 -16.51 40.66
CA ARG A 5 -17.94 -15.52 39.72
C ARG A 5 -16.90 -14.47 39.30
N GLY A 6 -16.08 -13.98 40.23
CA GLY A 6 -15.02 -13.01 39.94
C GLY A 6 -13.89 -13.59 39.12
N VAL A 7 -13.50 -14.85 39.40
CA VAL A 7 -12.48 -15.58 38.64
C VAL A 7 -12.95 -15.87 37.21
N LEU A 8 -14.22 -16.23 37.01
CA LEU A 8 -14.80 -16.42 35.68
C LEU A 8 -14.85 -15.11 34.87
N LEU A 9 -15.24 -13.99 35.50
CA LEU A 9 -15.21 -12.67 34.87
C LEU A 9 -13.79 -12.23 34.48
N GLY A 10 -12.80 -12.53 35.34
CA GLY A 10 -11.39 -12.25 35.07
C GLY A 10 -10.84 -13.08 33.89
N MET A 11 -11.17 -14.37 33.82
CA MET A 11 -10.82 -15.22 32.68
C MET A 11 -11.48 -14.75 31.38
N LEU A 12 -12.74 -14.30 31.45
CA LEU A 12 -13.43 -13.76 30.28
C LEU A 12 -12.70 -12.50 29.77
N ALA A 13 -12.36 -11.56 30.65
CA ALA A 13 -11.62 -10.34 30.29
C ALA A 13 -10.24 -10.62 29.66
N MET A 14 -9.57 -11.70 30.07
CA MET A 14 -8.28 -12.10 29.52
C MET A 14 -8.38 -12.63 28.07
N VAL A 15 -9.53 -13.22 27.69
CA VAL A 15 -9.82 -13.68 26.32
C VAL A 15 -10.17 -12.52 25.38
N TRP A 16 -10.73 -11.42 25.89
CA TRP A 16 -10.89 -10.18 25.10
C TRP A 16 -9.55 -9.47 24.84
N ALA A 17 -8.56 -9.66 25.72
CA ALA A 17 -7.25 -9.04 25.60
C ALA A 17 -6.39 -9.60 24.45
N THR A 18 -6.64 -10.82 23.98
CA THR A 18 -5.89 -11.46 22.87
C THR A 18 -6.46 -11.15 21.48
N GLY A 19 -7.52 -10.35 21.39
CA GLY A 19 -8.21 -9.99 20.14
C GLY A 19 -7.62 -8.80 19.39
N MET A 20 -6.36 -8.41 19.63
CA MET A 20 -5.66 -7.45 18.77
C MET A 20 -5.18 -8.17 17.51
N TRP A 21 -6.13 -8.56 16.66
CA TRP A 21 -5.84 -9.07 15.32
C TRP A 21 -5.06 -7.98 14.58
N ALA A 22 -3.81 -8.29 14.24
CA ALA A 22 -3.00 -7.47 13.36
C ALA A 22 -3.78 -7.25 12.06
N GLN A 23 -4.11 -5.99 11.76
CA GLN A 23 -4.74 -5.64 10.49
C GLN A 23 -3.69 -5.69 9.38
N ASP A 24 -3.39 -6.88 8.89
CA ASP A 24 -2.65 -7.01 7.64
C ASP A 24 -3.57 -6.62 6.49
N LYS A 25 -3.55 -5.33 6.13
CA LYS A 25 -4.13 -4.85 4.88
C LYS A 25 -3.45 -5.59 3.73
N GLU A 26 -4.27 -6.04 2.78
CA GLU A 26 -3.84 -6.60 1.50
C GLU A 26 -2.82 -5.66 0.83
N ILE A 27 -1.77 -6.24 0.25
CA ILE A 27 -0.76 -5.49 -0.49
C ILE A 27 -1.37 -5.12 -1.84
N LEU A 28 -1.59 -3.83 -2.06
CA LEU A 28 -2.07 -3.29 -3.32
C LEU A 28 -0.87 -2.82 -4.14
N PHE A 29 -0.80 -3.30 -5.37
CA PHE A 29 0.15 -2.85 -6.38
C PHE A 29 -0.61 -2.49 -7.65
N GLU A 30 -0.58 -1.22 -8.01
CA GLU A 30 -1.38 -0.66 -9.09
C GLU A 30 -0.48 0.04 -10.12
N VAL A 31 -0.88 -0.05 -11.39
CA VAL A 31 -0.25 0.66 -12.49
C VAL A 31 -1.25 1.63 -13.08
N SER A 32 -0.88 2.91 -13.16
CA SER A 32 -1.69 3.95 -13.80
C SER A 32 -0.96 4.50 -15.02
N LEU A 33 -1.70 4.63 -16.12
CA LEU A 33 -1.23 5.23 -17.37
C LEU A 33 -1.92 6.58 -17.56
N SER A 34 -1.19 7.60 -18.02
CA SER A 34 -1.82 8.89 -18.31
C SER A 34 -2.83 8.84 -19.47
N LYS A 35 -2.74 7.83 -20.34
CA LYS A 35 -3.60 7.64 -21.53
C LYS A 35 -3.68 6.15 -21.89
N GLU A 36 -4.84 5.72 -22.41
CA GLU A 36 -5.05 4.36 -22.92
C GLU A 36 -4.63 4.19 -24.39
N LYS A 37 -4.67 5.28 -25.16
CA LYS A 37 -4.30 5.33 -26.57
C LYS A 37 -3.26 6.40 -26.79
N LEU A 38 -2.31 6.14 -27.66
CA LEU A 38 -1.16 7.00 -27.91
C LEU A 38 -0.94 7.20 -29.40
N GLY A 39 -0.77 8.45 -29.81
CA GLY A 39 -0.32 8.80 -31.15
C GLY A 39 1.19 8.62 -31.33
N LEU A 40 1.67 8.72 -32.57
CA LEU A 40 3.10 8.72 -32.84
C LEU A 40 3.77 9.95 -32.20
N ASN A 41 4.94 9.74 -31.57
CA ASN A 41 5.74 10.78 -30.88
C ASN A 41 5.08 11.44 -29.67
N GLU A 42 3.99 10.87 -29.13
CA GLU A 42 3.45 11.33 -27.86
C GLU A 42 4.18 10.69 -26.67
N ARG A 43 4.19 11.41 -25.54
CA ARG A 43 4.75 10.92 -24.28
C ARG A 43 3.70 10.18 -23.47
N LEU A 44 4.13 9.15 -22.75
CA LEU A 44 3.30 8.38 -21.84
C LEU A 44 3.88 8.47 -20.42
N ARG A 45 3.06 8.84 -19.44
CA ARG A 45 3.43 8.72 -18.03
C ARG A 45 2.93 7.38 -17.50
N VAL A 46 3.79 6.68 -16.78
CA VAL A 46 3.49 5.42 -16.11
C VAL A 46 3.81 5.56 -14.63
N ASP A 47 2.81 5.35 -13.79
CA ASP A 47 2.91 5.43 -12.34
C ASP A 47 2.66 4.04 -11.72
N PHE A 48 3.65 3.49 -11.02
CA PHE A 48 3.55 2.26 -10.24
C PHE A 48 3.34 2.63 -8.78
N THR A 49 2.19 2.30 -8.18
CA THR A 49 1.84 2.67 -6.81
C THR A 49 1.65 1.44 -5.94
N MET A 50 2.26 1.44 -4.76
CA MET A 50 2.16 0.38 -3.76
C MET A 50 1.71 0.93 -2.40
N ASN A 51 0.88 0.18 -1.69
CA ASN A 51 0.37 0.59 -0.36
C ASN A 51 1.23 0.11 0.83
N ARG A 52 2.42 -0.42 0.55
CA ARG A 52 3.41 -0.85 1.55
C ARG A 52 4.78 -0.30 1.16
N ASP A 53 5.65 -0.21 2.15
CA ASP A 53 7.06 0.11 1.95
C ASP A 53 7.70 -1.05 1.18
N GLY A 54 7.81 -0.92 -0.15
CA GLY A 54 8.38 -1.94 -1.00
C GLY A 54 9.87 -1.70 -1.14
N ASP A 55 10.68 -2.59 -0.58
CA ASP A 55 12.13 -2.41 -0.49
C ASP A 55 12.89 -2.84 -1.76
N HIS A 56 12.20 -3.33 -2.80
CA HIS A 56 12.83 -3.89 -4.00
C HIS A 56 11.98 -3.66 -5.26
N PHE A 57 11.51 -2.43 -5.50
CA PHE A 57 10.82 -2.14 -6.75
C PHE A 57 11.81 -2.16 -7.93
N GLU A 58 11.57 -3.05 -8.88
CA GLU A 58 12.24 -3.08 -10.16
C GLU A 58 11.24 -2.76 -11.26
N ALA A 59 11.53 -1.71 -12.04
CA ALA A 59 10.67 -1.34 -13.16
C ALA A 59 10.79 -2.37 -14.29
N PRO A 60 9.68 -2.69 -14.98
CA PRO A 60 9.74 -3.54 -16.16
C PRO A 60 10.47 -2.83 -17.31
N THR A 61 10.91 -3.59 -18.32
CA THR A 61 11.45 -2.99 -19.54
C THR A 61 10.33 -2.36 -20.38
N PHE A 62 10.50 -1.12 -20.81
CA PHE A 62 9.55 -0.40 -21.66
C PHE A 62 9.81 -0.65 -23.16
N LYS A 63 9.46 -1.84 -23.65
CA LYS A 63 9.70 -2.21 -25.05
C LYS A 63 8.95 -1.27 -26.01
N GLY A 64 9.67 -0.71 -26.98
CA GLY A 64 9.10 0.22 -27.97
C GLY A 64 9.01 1.67 -27.51
N PHE A 65 9.41 1.96 -26.27
CA PHE A 65 9.47 3.30 -25.70
C PHE A 65 10.90 3.65 -25.29
N LYS A 66 11.19 4.94 -25.18
CA LYS A 66 12.45 5.43 -24.63
C LYS A 66 12.15 6.03 -23.27
N VAL A 67 12.90 5.64 -22.24
CA VAL A 67 12.76 6.30 -20.94
C VAL A 67 13.35 7.71 -21.04
N LEU A 68 12.48 8.72 -21.01
CA LEU A 68 12.87 10.13 -21.06
C LEU A 68 13.18 10.69 -19.67
N MET A 69 12.48 10.20 -18.64
CA MET A 69 12.65 10.64 -17.24
C MET A 69 12.20 9.55 -16.25
N GLY A 70 12.84 9.51 -15.08
CA GLY A 70 12.42 8.69 -13.93
C GLY A 70 13.43 7.60 -13.52
N PRO A 71 13.12 6.80 -12.47
CA PRO A 71 11.92 6.93 -11.64
C PRO A 71 11.97 8.17 -10.75
N SER A 72 10.96 9.03 -10.84
CA SER A 72 10.70 9.99 -9.75
C SER A 72 9.83 9.30 -8.71
N GLN A 73 10.18 9.43 -7.43
CA GLN A 73 9.49 8.74 -6.34
C GLN A 73 8.67 9.72 -5.51
N SER A 74 7.49 9.29 -5.09
CA SER A 74 6.66 10.00 -4.11
C SER A 74 6.20 9.03 -3.04
N THR A 75 6.26 9.44 -1.78
CA THR A 75 5.74 8.66 -0.65
C THR A 75 4.73 9.50 0.11
N SER A 76 3.58 8.91 0.40
CA SER A 76 2.52 9.50 1.20
C SER A 76 2.20 8.57 2.38
N SER A 77 2.05 9.14 3.56
CA SER A 77 1.63 8.41 4.76
C SER A 77 0.64 9.27 5.52
N SER A 78 -0.49 8.70 5.89
CA SER A 78 -1.53 9.36 6.67
C SER A 78 -2.05 8.46 7.78
N TRP A 79 -2.60 9.08 8.81
CA TRP A 79 -3.21 8.39 9.94
C TRP A 79 -4.48 9.14 10.32
N ILE A 80 -5.64 8.58 9.97
CA ILE A 80 -6.94 9.24 10.17
C ILE A 80 -7.82 8.28 10.97
N ASN A 81 -8.33 8.74 12.12
CA ASN A 81 -9.23 7.98 13.00
C ASN A 81 -8.74 6.56 13.31
N GLY A 82 -7.45 6.40 13.59
CA GLY A 82 -6.85 5.10 13.90
C GLY A 82 -6.48 4.25 12.67
N VAL A 83 -6.83 4.67 11.45
CA VAL A 83 -6.49 3.96 10.22
C VAL A 83 -5.26 4.57 9.58
N ARG A 84 -4.16 3.80 9.53
CA ARG A 84 -2.96 4.15 8.77
C ARG A 84 -3.16 3.86 7.29
N SER A 85 -2.82 4.83 6.44
CA SER A 85 -2.72 4.65 4.99
C SER A 85 -1.32 5.05 4.54
N PHE A 86 -0.76 4.28 3.63
CA PHE A 86 0.56 4.52 3.05
C PHE A 86 0.46 4.31 1.54
N SER A 87 1.19 5.11 0.77
CA SER A 87 1.46 4.83 -0.63
C SER A 87 2.87 5.25 -1.00
N ARG A 88 3.50 4.47 -1.87
CA ARG A 88 4.73 4.83 -2.57
C ARG A 88 4.49 4.70 -4.06
N THR A 89 4.83 5.73 -4.82
CA THR A 89 4.64 5.79 -6.27
C THR A 89 5.97 6.01 -6.97
N PHE A 90 6.26 5.19 -7.98
CA PHE A 90 7.39 5.33 -8.90
C PHE A 90 6.85 5.76 -10.26
N SER A 91 7.30 6.92 -10.75
CA SER A 91 6.78 7.54 -11.96
C SER A 91 7.86 7.63 -13.05
N PHE A 92 7.48 7.28 -14.27
CA PHE A 92 8.31 7.36 -15.47
C PHE A 92 7.63 8.19 -16.55
N ILE A 93 8.43 8.87 -17.37
CA ILE A 93 7.99 9.47 -18.64
C ILE A 93 8.69 8.72 -19.77
N LEU A 94 7.87 8.16 -20.65
CA LEU A 94 8.23 7.37 -21.82
C LEU A 94 7.99 8.14 -23.13
#